data_AF-A0A498INM0-F1
#
_entry.id   AF-A0A498INM0-F1
#
_cell.length_a   1.000
_cell.length_b   1.000
_cell.length_c   1.000
_cell.angle_alpha   90.00
_cell.angle_beta   90.00
_cell.angle_gamma   90.00
#
_symmetry.space_group_name_H-M   'P 1'
#
loop_
_entity.id
_entity.type
_entity.pdbx_description
1 polymer ?
#
loop_
_entity_poly.entity_id
_entity_poly.type
_entity_poly.pdbx_seq_one_letter_code
_entity_poly.pdbx_strand_id
1 'polypeptide(L)'
;MKLFTTSASLDRELQPSLEMKDSVTAMEKIVGHNFKNKRLLEEALTHSSITYFPSYKRLAVLGDAALGLAMSKHLFRAYPNMDQGKFSELRSANVSKRKFACAAVKHGFYDYLRHNSPALDNEVRELAREVSIWNGKNEATLVYDGAIQPSRVLAEIVESVAAAIYVDLNYDLDKLWMVRISFACFILYYTYGNLH
;
A
#
# COMPACT_ATOMS: atom_id res chain seq x y z
N MET A 1 -27.89 -1.57 -4.36
CA MET A 1 -27.58 -1.69 -5.81
C MET A 1 -26.26 -2.43 -5.95
N LYS A 2 -26.31 -3.76 -6.20
CA LYS A 2 -25.13 -4.61 -6.41
C LYS A 2 -24.66 -4.39 -7.85
N LEU A 3 -23.65 -3.55 -8.02
CA LEU A 3 -22.80 -3.57 -9.22
C LEU A 3 -21.46 -4.12 -8.74
N PHE A 4 -20.78 -4.94 -9.54
CA PHE A 4 -19.47 -5.56 -9.25
C PHE A 4 -19.46 -6.88 -8.47
N THR A 5 -20.25 -7.88 -8.88
CA THR A 5 -19.84 -9.29 -8.68
C THR A 5 -20.32 -10.15 -9.84
N THR A 6 -19.57 -10.14 -10.93
CA THR A 6 -19.53 -11.23 -11.92
C THR A 6 -18.11 -11.28 -12.46
N SER A 7 -17.55 -12.46 -12.69
CA SER A 7 -16.18 -12.63 -13.22
C SER A 7 -15.96 -11.85 -14.53
N ALA A 8 -17.01 -11.67 -15.34
CA ALA A 8 -17.02 -10.84 -16.55
C ALA A 8 -16.77 -9.33 -16.32
N SER A 9 -16.81 -8.83 -15.09
CA SER A 9 -16.63 -7.41 -14.77
C SER A 9 -15.18 -6.98 -14.47
N LEU A 10 -14.28 -7.93 -14.19
CA LEU A 10 -12.87 -7.63 -13.91
C LEU A 10 -12.05 -7.34 -15.17
N ASP A 11 -12.40 -7.98 -16.30
CA ASP A 11 -11.68 -7.83 -17.57
C ASP A 11 -12.11 -6.60 -18.39
N ARG A 12 -13.00 -5.77 -17.85
CA ARG A 12 -13.53 -4.61 -18.57
C ARG A 12 -12.54 -3.45 -18.49
N GLU A 13 -12.07 -3.00 -19.64
CA GLU A 13 -11.34 -1.73 -19.73
C GLU A 13 -12.27 -0.59 -19.32
N LEU A 14 -11.95 0.03 -18.18
CA LEU A 14 -12.76 1.09 -17.60
C LEU A 14 -11.87 2.28 -17.30
N GLN A 15 -12.32 3.44 -17.79
CA GLN A 15 -11.67 4.72 -17.55
C GLN A 15 -12.14 5.31 -16.21
N PRO A 16 -11.28 6.10 -15.53
CA PRO A 16 -11.65 6.80 -14.31
C PRO A 16 -12.66 7.92 -14.61
N SER A 17 -13.27 8.47 -13.57
CA SER A 17 -14.01 9.72 -13.67
C SER A 17 -13.11 10.86 -14.17
N LEU A 18 -13.72 11.88 -14.80
CA LEU A 18 -12.98 13.00 -15.36
C LEU A 18 -12.14 13.72 -14.29
N GLU A 19 -12.70 13.88 -13.10
CA GLU A 19 -12.06 14.53 -11.95
C GLU A 19 -10.82 13.78 -11.45
N MET A 20 -10.82 12.45 -11.55
CA MET A 20 -9.74 11.59 -11.02
C MET A 20 -8.73 11.16 -12.09
N LYS A 21 -8.90 11.58 -13.34
CA LYS A 21 -8.07 11.12 -14.47
C LYS A 21 -6.59 11.39 -14.26
N ASP A 22 -6.24 12.58 -13.81
CA ASP A 22 -4.84 12.98 -13.61
C ASP A 22 -4.22 12.26 -12.42
N SER A 23 -4.95 12.18 -11.29
CA SER A 23 -4.53 11.45 -10.09
C SER A 23 -4.29 9.97 -10.36
N VAL A 24 -5.20 9.32 -11.09
CA VAL A 24 -5.06 7.92 -11.49
C VAL A 24 -3.85 7.76 -12.41
N THR A 25 -3.69 8.61 -13.43
CA THR A 25 -2.55 8.52 -14.37
C THR A 25 -1.21 8.72 -13.67
N ALA A 26 -1.14 9.64 -12.70
CA ALA A 26 0.05 9.86 -11.90
C ALA A 26 0.36 8.66 -11.01
N MET A 27 -0.66 8.11 -10.34
CA MET A 27 -0.51 6.94 -9.49
C MET A 27 -0.05 5.70 -10.28
N GLU A 28 -0.59 5.46 -11.49
CA GLU A 28 -0.13 4.39 -12.40
C GLU A 28 1.38 4.47 -12.67
N LYS A 29 1.90 5.68 -12.88
CA LYS A 29 3.35 5.91 -13.08
C LYS A 29 4.15 5.64 -11.81
N ILE A 30 3.63 6.05 -10.65
CA ILE A 30 4.30 5.85 -9.35
C ILE A 30 4.41 4.37 -9.00
N VAL A 31 3.34 3.59 -9.22
CA VAL A 31 3.33 2.16 -8.93
C VAL A 31 3.92 1.30 -10.06
N GLY A 32 4.09 1.87 -11.25
CA GLY A 32 4.60 1.16 -12.43
C GLY A 32 3.63 0.10 -12.97
N HIS A 33 2.32 0.28 -12.77
CA HIS A 33 1.26 -0.63 -13.22
C HIS A 33 0.23 0.14 -14.04
N ASN A 34 -0.07 -0.35 -15.24
CA ASN A 34 -1.13 0.19 -16.10
C ASN A 34 -2.38 -0.65 -15.90
N PHE A 35 -3.43 -0.04 -15.36
CA PHE A 35 -4.66 -0.76 -15.00
C PHE A 35 -5.54 -0.94 -16.22
N LYS A 36 -6.09 -2.15 -16.37
CA LYS A 36 -7.20 -2.38 -17.30
C LYS A 36 -8.44 -1.67 -16.77
N ASN A 37 -8.74 -1.89 -15.49
CA ASN A 37 -9.87 -1.25 -14.82
C ASN A 37 -9.38 -0.10 -13.92
N LYS A 38 -9.25 1.09 -14.49
CA LYS A 38 -8.79 2.29 -13.78
C LYS A 38 -9.74 2.78 -12.68
N ARG A 39 -11.00 2.31 -12.68
CA ARG A 39 -11.94 2.59 -11.58
C ARG A 39 -11.56 1.89 -10.29
N LEU A 40 -10.80 0.78 -10.35
CA LEU A 40 -10.23 0.16 -9.15
C LEU A 40 -9.22 1.09 -8.48
N LEU A 41 -8.36 1.75 -9.27
CA LEU A 41 -7.41 2.71 -8.74
C LEU A 41 -8.11 3.98 -8.24
N GLU A 42 -9.13 4.45 -8.94
CA GLU A 42 -9.97 5.56 -8.46
C GLU A 42 -10.61 5.24 -7.10
N GLU A 43 -11.18 4.05 -6.92
CA GLU A 43 -11.73 3.60 -5.65
C GLU A 43 -10.64 3.53 -4.56
N ALA A 44 -9.47 3.00 -4.88
CA ALA A 44 -8.33 2.94 -3.97
C ALA A 44 -7.85 4.32 -3.49
N LEU A 45 -8.04 5.35 -4.31
CA LEU A 45 -7.70 6.74 -4.04
C LEU A 45 -8.89 7.57 -3.52
N THR A 46 -9.97 6.94 -3.04
CA THR A 46 -11.15 7.66 -2.54
C THR A 46 -11.36 7.44 -1.04
N HIS A 47 -11.21 8.50 -0.26
CA HIS A 47 -11.42 8.46 1.20
C HIS A 47 -12.92 8.41 1.56
N SER A 48 -13.24 7.83 2.71
CA SER A 48 -14.62 7.67 3.21
C SER A 48 -15.35 8.97 3.53
N SER A 49 -14.65 10.11 3.57
CA SER A 49 -15.29 11.44 3.64
C SER A 49 -16.09 11.77 2.37
N ILE A 50 -15.81 11.09 1.26
CA ILE A 50 -16.52 11.23 -0.01
C ILE A 50 -17.63 10.20 -0.05
N THR A 51 -18.87 10.63 0.18
CA THR A 51 -20.01 9.72 0.40
C THR A 51 -20.66 9.21 -0.89
N TYR A 52 -20.46 9.91 -2.02
CA TYR A 52 -21.07 9.57 -3.31
C TYR A 52 -20.34 8.47 -4.08
N PHE A 53 -19.11 8.12 -3.68
CA PHE A 53 -18.27 7.12 -4.34
C PHE A 53 -17.89 6.00 -3.36
N PRO A 54 -17.64 4.77 -3.86
CA PRO A 54 -17.06 3.72 -3.04
C PRO A 54 -15.72 4.18 -2.46
N SER A 55 -15.55 3.97 -1.15
CA SER A 55 -14.29 4.29 -0.47
C SER A 55 -13.28 3.15 -0.57
N TYR A 56 -12.01 3.48 -0.42
CA TYR A 56 -10.89 2.54 -0.46
C TYR A 56 -10.96 1.43 0.61
N LYS A 57 -11.82 1.53 1.62
CA LYS A 57 -11.79 0.71 2.85
C LYS A 57 -11.85 -0.79 2.57
N ARG A 58 -12.70 -1.25 1.63
CA ARG A 58 -12.78 -2.67 1.29
C ARG A 58 -11.51 -3.18 0.60
N LEU A 59 -10.89 -2.32 -0.23
CA LEU A 59 -9.64 -2.61 -0.89
C LEU A 59 -8.50 -2.65 0.13
N ALA A 60 -8.46 -1.74 1.10
CA ALA A 60 -7.46 -1.76 2.17
C ALA A 60 -7.49 -3.09 2.96
N VAL A 61 -8.68 -3.60 3.30
CA VAL A 61 -8.81 -4.91 3.98
C VAL A 61 -8.27 -6.05 3.11
N LEU A 62 -8.59 -6.06 1.81
CA LEU A 62 -8.05 -7.06 0.89
C LEU A 62 -6.53 -6.94 0.73
N GLY A 63 -6.02 -5.72 0.68
CA GLY A 63 -4.61 -5.40 0.49
C GLY A 63 -3.75 -5.81 1.66
N ASP A 64 -4.21 -5.56 2.88
CA ASP A 64 -3.57 -6.02 4.12
C ASP A 64 -3.35 -7.54 4.09
N ALA A 65 -4.40 -8.30 3.76
CA ALA A 65 -4.31 -9.76 3.62
C ALA A 65 -3.40 -10.20 2.46
N ALA A 66 -3.51 -9.55 1.29
CA ALA A 66 -2.71 -9.89 0.11
C ALA A 66 -1.22 -9.62 0.32
N LEU A 67 -0.86 -8.46 0.86
CA LEU A 67 0.52 -8.08 1.18
C LEU A 67 1.10 -8.99 2.28
N GLY A 68 0.30 -9.31 3.31
CA GLY A 68 0.68 -10.26 4.36
C GLY A 68 1.00 -11.64 3.80
N LEU A 69 0.18 -12.15 2.89
CA LEU A 69 0.40 -13.43 2.24
C LEU A 69 1.58 -13.42 1.26
N ALA A 70 1.73 -12.35 0.46
CA ALA A 70 2.86 -12.17 -0.44
C ALA A 70 4.19 -12.17 0.32
N MET A 71 4.28 -11.42 1.43
CA MET A 71 5.44 -11.43 2.32
C MET A 71 5.69 -12.82 2.90
N SER A 72 4.65 -13.48 3.43
CA SER A 72 4.78 -14.82 4.02
C SER A 72 5.33 -15.81 3.01
N LYS A 73 4.81 -15.79 1.77
CA LYS A 73 5.28 -16.62 0.66
C LYS A 73 6.75 -16.34 0.31
N HIS A 74 7.15 -15.07 0.30
CA HIS A 74 8.53 -14.67 0.06
C HIS A 74 9.47 -15.18 1.15
N LEU A 75 9.17 -14.90 2.42
CA LEU A 75 9.99 -15.33 3.56
C LEU A 75 10.10 -16.85 3.65
N PHE A 76 9.00 -17.57 3.39
CA PHE A 76 8.99 -19.04 3.45
C PHE A 76 9.90 -19.66 2.37
N ARG A 77 9.97 -19.05 1.18
CA ARG A 77 10.88 -19.48 0.11
C ARG A 77 12.33 -19.06 0.36
N ALA A 78 12.55 -17.86 0.88
CA ALA A 78 13.88 -17.31 1.11
C ALA A 78 14.59 -17.95 2.32
N TYR A 79 13.84 -18.35 3.35
CA TYR A 79 14.37 -18.92 4.58
C TYR A 79 13.67 -20.23 4.98
N PRO A 80 13.90 -21.35 4.26
CA PRO A 80 13.18 -22.61 4.48
C PRO A 80 13.35 -23.22 5.88
N ASN A 81 14.44 -22.89 6.56
CA ASN A 81 14.80 -23.45 7.87
C ASN A 81 14.57 -22.45 9.03
N MET A 82 13.89 -21.33 8.79
CA MET A 82 13.60 -20.33 9.82
C MET A 82 12.58 -20.87 10.83
N ASP A 83 12.83 -20.65 12.11
CA ASP A 83 11.87 -21.01 13.16
C ASP A 83 10.62 -20.14 13.11
N GLN A 84 9.51 -20.65 13.66
CA GLN A 84 8.22 -19.99 13.66
C GLN A 84 8.25 -18.60 14.31
N GLY A 85 9.05 -18.42 15.38
CA GLY A 85 9.16 -17.17 16.12
C GLY A 85 9.79 -16.08 15.27
N LYS A 86 10.98 -16.35 14.74
CA LYS A 86 11.69 -15.43 13.83
C LYS A 86 10.90 -15.16 12.56
N PHE A 87 10.19 -16.15 12.04
CA PHE A 87 9.31 -15.97 10.88
C PHE A 87 8.21 -14.96 11.17
N SER A 88 7.52 -15.09 12.30
CA SER A 88 6.44 -14.18 12.70
C SER A 88 6.96 -12.76 12.97
N GLU A 89 8.11 -12.65 13.63
CA GLU A 89 8.78 -11.37 13.90
C GLU A 89 9.18 -10.67 12.60
N LEU A 90 9.91 -11.37 11.73
CA LEU A 90 10.39 -10.82 10.46
C LEU A 90 9.21 -10.45 9.54
N ARG A 91 8.15 -11.25 9.53
CA ARG A 91 6.92 -10.91 8.79
C ARG A 91 6.30 -9.62 9.32
N SER A 92 6.12 -9.51 10.63
CA SER A 92 5.48 -8.34 11.26
C SER A 92 6.34 -7.07 11.13
N ALA A 93 7.66 -7.21 11.15
CA ALA A 93 8.59 -6.11 10.89
C ALA A 93 8.54 -5.60 9.44
N ASN A 94 8.18 -6.48 8.48
CA ASN A 94 8.12 -6.11 7.06
C ASN A 94 6.74 -5.70 6.57
N VAL A 95 5.67 -6.22 7.16
CA VAL A 95 4.28 -5.84 6.87
C VAL A 95 3.74 -5.07 8.07
N SER A 96 3.98 -3.76 8.10
CA SER A 96 3.53 -2.90 9.18
C SER A 96 2.92 -1.60 8.65
N LYS A 97 1.87 -1.12 9.32
CA LYS A 97 1.18 0.14 8.98
C LYS A 97 2.16 1.32 8.94
N ARG A 98 3.17 1.33 9.81
CA ARG A 98 4.20 2.37 9.83
C ARG A 98 5.03 2.39 8.55
N LYS A 99 5.52 1.23 8.09
CA LYS A 99 6.27 1.15 6.83
C LYS A 99 5.42 1.62 5.65
N PHE A 100 4.14 1.22 5.61
CA PHE A 100 3.22 1.65 4.57
C PHE A 100 2.96 3.16 4.61
N ALA A 101 2.73 3.74 5.80
CA ALA A 101 2.52 5.17 5.94
C ALA A 101 3.77 5.98 5.52
N CYS A 102 4.97 5.55 5.91
CA CYS A 102 6.22 6.18 5.48
C CYS A 102 6.41 6.08 3.95
N ALA A 103 6.10 4.94 3.35
CA ALA A 103 6.17 4.76 1.90
C ALA A 103 5.18 5.69 1.17
N ALA A 104 3.96 5.81 1.68
CA ALA A 104 2.94 6.72 1.14
C ALA A 104 3.44 8.17 1.10
N VAL A 105 4.08 8.64 2.18
CA VAL A 105 4.69 9.98 2.26
C VAL A 105 5.84 10.11 1.25
N LYS A 106 6.79 9.17 1.25
CA LYS A 106 7.99 9.21 0.40
C LYS A 106 7.64 9.28 -1.09
N HIS A 107 6.53 8.67 -1.49
CA HIS A 107 6.08 8.61 -2.88
C HIS A 107 4.91 9.56 -3.19
N GLY A 108 4.48 10.41 -2.25
CA GLY A 108 3.42 11.40 -2.48
C GLY A 108 2.04 10.81 -2.75
N PHE A 109 1.70 9.66 -2.15
CA PHE A 109 0.40 9.01 -2.39
C PHE A 109 -0.78 9.88 -1.95
N TYR A 110 -0.59 10.68 -0.90
CA TYR A 110 -1.61 11.56 -0.36
C TYR A 110 -2.06 12.64 -1.34
N ASP A 111 -1.15 13.14 -2.18
CA ASP A 111 -1.42 14.23 -3.13
C ASP A 111 -2.47 13.84 -4.18
N TYR A 112 -2.70 12.54 -4.36
CA TYR A 112 -3.65 11.97 -5.31
C TYR A 112 -4.93 11.44 -4.66
N LEU A 113 -5.05 11.57 -3.34
CA LEU A 113 -6.22 11.13 -2.58
C LEU A 113 -7.39 12.09 -2.80
N ARG A 114 -8.55 11.56 -3.16
CA ARG A 114 -9.82 12.30 -3.14
C ARG A 114 -10.41 12.25 -1.72
N HIS A 115 -10.37 13.38 -1.01
CA HIS A 115 -10.94 13.51 0.34
C HIS A 115 -11.54 14.91 0.57
N ASN A 116 -12.33 15.04 1.64
CA ASN A 116 -12.90 16.31 2.12
C ASN A 116 -12.78 16.35 3.65
N SER A 117 -11.56 16.15 4.15
CA SER A 117 -11.27 16.05 5.58
C SER A 117 -9.98 16.82 5.90
N PRO A 118 -10.10 18.09 6.34
CA PRO A 118 -8.94 18.92 6.70
C PRO A 118 -8.11 18.35 7.86
N ALA A 119 -8.73 17.52 8.70
CA ALA A 119 -8.03 16.85 9.80
C ALA A 119 -6.91 15.93 9.30
N LEU A 120 -7.08 15.33 8.11
CA LEU A 120 -6.06 14.47 7.50
C LEU A 120 -4.82 15.25 7.09
N ASP A 121 -4.98 16.51 6.65
CA ASP A 121 -3.85 17.34 6.20
C ASP A 121 -2.85 17.57 7.31
N ASN A 122 -3.33 17.77 8.54
CA ASN A 122 -2.47 17.93 9.71
C ASN A 122 -1.76 16.61 10.06
N GLU A 123 -2.48 15.48 10.04
CA GLU A 123 -1.93 14.16 10.33
C GLU A 123 -0.82 13.77 9.34
N VAL A 124 -1.05 13.99 8.04
CA VAL A 124 -0.05 13.74 7.00
C VAL A 124 1.14 14.67 7.13
N ARG A 125 0.92 15.95 7.44
CA ARG A 125 1.99 16.93 7.62
C ARG A 125 2.92 16.56 8.77
N GLU A 126 2.39 16.17 9.92
CA GLU A 126 3.22 15.74 11.06
C GLU A 126 4.07 14.51 10.69
N LEU A 127 3.46 13.49 10.10
CA LEU A 127 4.20 12.31 9.66
C LEU A 127 5.26 12.65 8.59
N ALA A 128 4.95 13.57 7.66
CA ALA A 128 5.89 13.99 6.63
C ALA A 128 7.13 14.69 7.20
N ARG A 129 6.96 15.49 8.25
CA ARG A 129 8.10 16.11 8.96
C ARG A 129 8.98 15.05 9.59
N GLU A 130 8.39 14.06 10.24
CA GLU A 130 9.14 12.95 10.83
C GLU A 130 9.91 12.18 9.76
N VAL A 131 9.24 11.73 8.70
CA VAL A 131 9.88 10.99 7.61
C VAL A 131 11.05 11.79 7.00
N SER A 132 10.91 13.12 6.91
CA SER A 132 11.99 14.00 6.45
C SER A 132 13.21 14.02 7.40
N ILE A 133 12.98 14.01 8.71
CA ILE A 133 14.04 13.89 9.72
C ILE A 133 14.73 12.51 9.62
N TRP A 134 13.96 11.46 9.36
CA TRP A 134 14.45 10.08 9.26
C TRP A 134 15.18 9.77 7.95
N ASN A 135 14.85 10.43 6.83
CA ASN A 135 15.54 10.23 5.54
C ASN A 135 17.05 10.55 5.59
N GLY A 136 17.54 11.19 6.66
CA GLY A 136 18.97 11.38 6.94
C GLY A 136 19.64 10.32 7.81
N LYS A 137 18.91 9.31 8.31
CA LYS A 137 19.39 8.21 9.17
C LYS A 137 19.05 6.85 8.54
N ASN A 138 19.75 5.78 8.91
CA ASN A 138 19.52 4.44 8.36
C ASN A 138 18.04 4.01 8.49
N GLU A 139 17.43 3.54 7.39
CA GLU A 139 16.03 3.07 7.32
C GLU A 139 15.73 1.95 8.36
N ALA A 140 16.76 1.28 8.89
CA ALA A 140 16.65 0.30 9.97
C ALA A 140 16.09 0.88 11.29
N THR A 141 16.27 2.17 11.56
CA THR A 141 15.79 2.81 12.82
C THR A 141 14.29 3.16 12.78
N LEU A 142 13.63 3.09 11.60
CA LEU A 142 12.19 3.35 11.45
C LEU A 142 11.29 2.39 12.24
N VAL A 143 11.83 1.25 12.68
CA VAL A 143 11.07 0.14 13.29
C VAL A 143 10.92 0.29 14.82
N TYR A 144 11.78 1.05 15.50
CA TYR A 144 11.91 0.95 16.97
C TYR A 144 11.40 2.10 17.82
N ASP A 145 11.08 3.27 17.26
CA ASP A 145 10.73 4.42 18.11
C ASP A 145 9.21 4.59 18.26
N GLY A 146 8.65 3.96 19.29
CA GLY A 146 7.22 3.80 19.57
C GLY A 146 6.44 5.07 19.95
N ALA A 147 6.92 6.26 19.57
CA ALA A 147 6.34 7.52 20.01
C ALA A 147 5.09 7.96 19.22
N ILE A 148 4.93 7.55 17.96
CA ILE A 148 3.90 8.14 17.08
C ILE A 148 3.12 7.06 16.34
N GLN A 149 1.80 7.13 16.47
CA GLN A 149 0.87 6.21 15.81
C GLN A 149 0.93 6.46 14.30
N PRO A 150 1.16 5.42 13.47
CA PRO A 150 1.23 5.61 12.04
C PRO A 150 -0.12 6.13 11.53
N SER A 151 -0.08 7.11 10.63
CA SER A 151 -1.30 7.60 10.02
C SER A 151 -2.04 6.45 9.36
N ARG A 152 -3.19 6.10 9.93
CA ARG A 152 -3.95 4.92 9.51
C ARG A 152 -4.36 5.07 8.05
N VAL A 153 -4.71 6.29 7.63
CA VAL A 153 -5.11 6.59 6.26
C VAL A 153 -3.97 6.35 5.28
N LEU A 154 -2.75 6.82 5.58
CA LEU A 154 -1.61 6.62 4.67
C LEU A 154 -1.26 5.13 4.48
N ALA A 155 -1.32 4.34 5.55
CA ALA A 155 -1.14 2.90 5.45
C ALA A 155 -2.26 2.23 4.62
N GLU A 156 -3.51 2.60 4.88
CA GLU A 156 -4.66 2.04 4.17
C GLU A 156 -4.68 2.40 2.68
N ILE A 157 -4.14 3.56 2.26
CA ILE A 157 -4.03 3.92 0.84
C ILE A 157 -3.03 3.00 0.13
N VAL A 158 -1.89 2.69 0.76
CA VAL A 158 -0.92 1.75 0.17
C VAL A 158 -1.55 0.37 0.04
N GLU A 159 -2.29 -0.08 1.05
CA GLU A 159 -3.01 -1.35 1.02
C GLU A 159 -4.09 -1.37 -0.05
N SER A 160 -4.88 -0.30 -0.18
CA SER A 160 -5.93 -0.22 -1.17
C SER A 160 -5.39 -0.22 -2.60
N VAL A 161 -4.27 0.47 -2.85
CA VAL A 161 -3.59 0.49 -4.15
C VAL A 161 -3.01 -0.89 -4.46
N ALA A 162 -2.37 -1.54 -3.49
CA ALA A 162 -1.89 -2.92 -3.65
C ALA A 162 -3.04 -3.89 -3.97
N ALA A 163 -4.19 -3.74 -3.30
CA ALA A 163 -5.38 -4.53 -3.59
C ALA A 163 -5.96 -4.26 -4.97
N ALA A 164 -5.98 -3.00 -5.42
CA ALA A 164 -6.43 -2.67 -6.77
C ALA A 164 -5.57 -3.37 -7.82
N ILE A 165 -4.24 -3.36 -7.66
CA ILE A 165 -3.30 -4.08 -8.53
C ILE A 165 -3.57 -5.58 -8.45
N TYR A 166 -3.71 -6.12 -7.25
CA TYR A 166 -3.98 -7.55 -7.03
C TYR A 166 -5.25 -8.01 -7.73
N VAL A 167 -6.32 -7.21 -7.69
CA VAL A 167 -7.59 -7.47 -8.37
C VAL A 167 -7.44 -7.36 -9.89
N ASP A 168 -6.77 -6.32 -10.39
CA ASP A 168 -6.53 -6.11 -11.84
C ASP A 168 -5.64 -7.22 -12.45
N LEU A 169 -4.77 -7.81 -11.64
CA LEU A 169 -3.94 -8.98 -11.99
C LEU A 169 -4.68 -10.32 -11.81
N ASN A 170 -6.00 -10.30 -11.59
CA ASN A 170 -6.83 -11.48 -11.36
C ASN A 170 -6.32 -12.35 -10.20
N TYR A 171 -5.98 -11.71 -9.08
CA TYR A 171 -5.55 -12.34 -7.84
C TYR A 171 -4.23 -13.14 -7.95
N ASP A 172 -3.36 -12.75 -8.88
CA ASP A 172 -2.02 -13.34 -9.04
C ASP A 172 -1.01 -12.73 -8.06
N LEU A 173 -0.70 -13.46 -6.99
CA LEU A 173 0.25 -13.04 -5.95
C LEU A 173 1.69 -12.89 -6.46
N ASP A 174 2.11 -13.72 -7.42
CA ASP A 174 3.48 -13.64 -7.94
C ASP A 174 3.65 -12.36 -8.76
N LYS A 175 2.65 -12.00 -9.56
CA LYS A 175 2.66 -10.71 -10.27
C LYS A 175 2.52 -9.51 -9.34
N LEU A 176 1.69 -9.60 -8.29
CA LEU A 176 1.60 -8.54 -7.28
C LEU A 176 2.97 -8.24 -6.65
N TRP A 177 3.72 -9.29 -6.32
CA TRP A 177 5.08 -9.15 -5.78
C TRP A 177 6.08 -8.58 -6.81
N MET A 178 5.88 -8.87 -8.10
CA MET A 178 6.70 -8.34 -9.19
C MET A 178 6.41 -6.88 -9.53
N VAL A 179 5.20 -6.38 -9.25
CA VAL A 179 4.94 -4.95 -9.24
C VAL A 179 5.72 -4.37 -8.08
N ARG A 180 6.99 -4.08 -8.38
CA ARG A 180 7.94 -3.33 -7.57
C ARG A 180 7.44 -1.90 -7.43
N ILE A 181 6.25 -1.72 -6.85
CA ILE A 181 6.04 -0.59 -5.95
C ILE A 181 7.29 -0.56 -5.09
N SER A 182 7.93 0.60 -4.95
CA SER A 182 9.24 0.89 -4.38
C SER A 182 9.58 0.33 -2.97
N PHE A 183 9.03 -0.82 -2.57
CA PHE A 183 9.29 -1.65 -1.42
C PHE A 183 10.66 -2.34 -1.41
N ALA A 184 11.39 -2.36 -2.54
CA ALA A 184 12.74 -2.96 -2.57
C ALA A 184 13.73 -2.26 -1.63
N CYS A 185 13.55 -0.97 -1.32
CA CYS A 185 14.30 -0.31 -0.24
C CYS A 185 13.84 -0.75 1.16
N PHE A 186 12.56 -1.08 1.35
CA PHE A 186 11.94 -1.26 2.68
C PHE A 186 11.97 -2.69 3.25
N ILE A 187 12.15 -3.71 2.40
CA ILE A 187 12.02 -5.13 2.79
C ILE A 187 13.38 -5.81 3.01
N LEU A 188 14.44 -5.39 2.31
CA LEU A 188 15.69 -6.16 2.24
C LEU A 188 16.75 -5.81 3.30
N TYR A 189 16.56 -4.75 4.09
CA TYR A 189 17.57 -4.39 5.10
C TYR A 189 17.47 -5.21 6.39
N TYR A 190 16.25 -5.57 6.82
CA TYR A 190 16.09 -6.38 8.04
C TYR A 190 16.54 -7.84 7.85
N THR A 191 16.62 -8.29 6.60
CA THR A 191 17.08 -9.62 6.23
C THR A 191 18.60 -9.79 6.26
N TYR A 192 19.39 -8.72 6.14
CA TYR A 192 20.86 -8.83 6.07
C TYR A 192 21.58 -8.53 7.40
N GLY A 193 20.98 -7.73 8.30
CA GLY A 193 21.65 -7.25 9.51
C GLY A 193 21.42 -8.05 10.79
N ASN A 194 20.33 -8.81 10.91
CA ASN A 194 19.90 -9.46 12.16
C ASN A 194 19.91 -11.00 12.12
N LEU A 195 20.44 -11.60 11.06
CA LEU A 195 20.57 -13.06 10.91
C LEU A 195 22.00 -13.57 11.18
N HIS A 196 22.88 -12.72 11.70
CA HIS A 196 24.22 -13.06 12.16
C HIS A 196 24.40 -12.71 13.63
#